data_AF-A0AA42KZN2-F1
#
_entry.id   AF-A0AA42KZN2-F1
#
_cell.length_a   1.000
_cell.length_b   1.000
_cell.length_c   1.000
_cell.angle_alpha   90.00
_cell.angle_beta   90.00
_cell.angle_gamma   90.00
#
_symmetry.space_group_name_H-M   'P 1'
#
loop_
_entity.id
_entity.type
_entity.pdbx_description
1 polymer ?
#
loop_
_entity_poly.entity_id
_entity_poly.type
_entity_poly.pdbx_seq_one_letter_code
_entity_poly.pdbx_strand_id
1 'polypeptide(L)'
;MPDYKQTNIAGTSWQRAWRVECENPLDGQRGITFHEEQVINTGARQIRTPAGGLQVPLTAENVLTGFPLVDPDTGETTGSATYAQVYQLLHSLYMHSAAQRDAKALQAQEQPDTETGAE
;
A
#
# COMPACT_ATOMS: atom_id res chain seq x y z
N MET A 1 30.80 0.03 34.74
CA MET A 1 31.41 1.16 33.99
C MET A 1 30.28 2.00 33.45
N PRO A 2 30.29 3.33 33.61
CA PRO A 2 29.30 4.20 32.96
C PRO A 2 29.53 4.22 31.44
N ASP A 3 28.46 4.45 30.67
CA ASP A 3 28.52 4.49 29.21
C ASP A 3 29.39 5.65 28.73
N TYR A 4 30.45 5.35 27.96
CA TYR A 4 31.43 6.34 27.50
C TYR A 4 30.83 7.27 26.43
N LYS A 5 30.83 8.59 26.70
CA LYS A 5 30.28 9.67 25.85
C LYS A 5 28.76 9.57 25.57
N GLN A 6 27.99 9.04 26.51
CA GLN A 6 26.54 9.06 26.40
C GLN A 6 26.00 10.50 26.33
N THR A 7 25.09 10.74 25.39
CA THR A 7 24.29 11.98 25.29
C THR A 7 22.84 11.61 25.02
N ASN A 8 21.91 12.43 25.52
CA ASN A 8 20.48 12.24 25.27
C ASN A 8 20.08 13.01 24.01
N ILE A 9 19.25 12.39 23.18
CA ILE A 9 18.75 12.98 21.94
C ILE A 9 17.23 13.12 22.05
N ALA A 10 16.70 14.28 21.68
CA ALA A 10 15.26 14.49 21.55
C ALA A 10 14.77 14.00 20.18
N GLY A 11 13.56 13.45 20.13
CA GLY A 11 12.99 12.93 18.89
C GLY A 11 11.50 12.62 19.00
N THR A 12 10.90 12.33 17.86
CA THR A 12 9.50 11.88 17.74
C THR A 12 9.48 10.40 17.32
N SER A 13 8.50 9.66 17.81
CA SER A 13 8.29 8.25 17.44
C SER A 13 6.82 8.05 17.04
N TRP A 14 6.58 7.39 15.91
CA TRP A 14 5.24 7.02 15.46
C TRP A 14 5.25 5.66 14.74
N GLN A 15 4.10 5.02 14.67
CA GLN A 15 3.89 3.76 13.96
C GLN A 15 3.08 4.00 12.69
N ARG A 16 3.45 3.31 11.61
CA ARG A 16 2.75 3.39 10.32
C ARG A 16 2.78 2.05 9.60
N ALA A 17 1.79 1.81 8.74
CA ALA A 17 1.88 0.76 7.75
C ALA A 17 2.88 1.18 6.65
N TRP A 18 3.88 0.34 6.38
CA TRP A 18 4.86 0.59 5.31
C TRP A 18 4.63 -0.31 4.09
N ARG A 19 3.98 -1.45 4.28
CA ARG A 19 3.61 -2.38 3.22
C ARG A 19 2.22 -2.91 3.46
N VAL A 20 1.43 -2.97 2.39
CA VAL A 20 0.10 -3.56 2.39
C VAL A 20 0.10 -4.68 1.38
N GLU A 21 -0.33 -5.86 1.81
CA GLU A 21 -0.46 -7.04 0.95
C GLU A 21 -1.91 -7.45 0.87
N CYS A 22 -2.42 -7.62 -0.34
CA CYS A 22 -3.78 -8.03 -0.59
C CYS A 22 -3.77 -9.46 -1.13
N GLU A 23 -4.27 -10.39 -0.33
CA GLU A 23 -4.42 -11.79 -0.72
C GLU A 23 -5.80 -11.99 -1.35
N ASN A 24 -5.81 -12.37 -2.62
CA ASN A 24 -7.03 -12.66 -3.37
C ASN A 24 -6.89 -14.00 -4.11
N PRO A 25 -6.84 -15.14 -3.38
CA PRO A 25 -6.70 -16.45 -4.00
C PRO A 25 -7.97 -16.85 -4.77
N LEU A 26 -7.82 -17.78 -5.72
CA LEU A 26 -8.94 -18.40 -6.42
C LEU A 26 -9.83 -19.17 -5.44
N ASP A 27 -9.19 -19.97 -4.59
CA ASP A 27 -9.80 -20.77 -3.54
C ASP A 27 -9.22 -20.38 -2.17
N GLY A 28 -10.08 -20.28 -1.16
CA GLY A 28 -9.69 -19.90 0.20
C GLY A 28 -10.10 -18.49 0.58
N GLN A 29 -9.54 -18.01 1.70
CA GLN A 29 -9.95 -16.76 2.32
C GLN A 29 -9.16 -15.58 1.76
N ARG A 30 -9.88 -14.52 1.39
CA ARG A 30 -9.29 -13.24 0.99
C ARG A 30 -8.90 -12.46 2.24
N GLY A 31 -7.85 -11.66 2.15
CA GLY A 31 -7.37 -10.89 3.31
C GLY A 31 -6.50 -9.72 2.90
N ILE A 32 -6.30 -8.79 3.83
CA ILE A 32 -5.31 -7.73 3.71
C ILE A 32 -4.37 -7.81 4.91
N THR A 33 -3.07 -7.81 4.65
CA THR A 33 -2.03 -7.77 5.68
C THR A 33 -1.34 -6.42 5.63
N PHE A 34 -1.39 -5.70 6.74
CA PHE A 34 -0.66 -4.45 6.96
C PHE A 34 0.61 -4.77 7.72
N HIS A 35 1.76 -4.48 7.12
CA HIS A 35 3.06 -4.57 7.79
C HIS A 35 3.41 -3.20 8.36
N GLU A 36 3.69 -3.16 9.65
CA GLU A 36 3.91 -1.93 10.38
C GLU A 36 5.41 -1.73 10.67
N GLU A 37 5.80 -0.46 10.66
CA GLU A 37 7.11 -0.01 11.09
C GLU A 37 6.95 1.08 12.15
N GLN A 38 7.87 1.07 13.09
CA GLN A 38 8.09 2.19 13.99
C GLN A 38 9.14 3.10 13.34
N VAL A 39 8.81 4.38 13.24
CA VAL A 39 9.70 5.42 12.77
C VAL A 39 10.12 6.27 13.95
N ILE A 40 11.42 6.29 14.23
CA ILE A 40 12.03 7.16 15.24
C ILE A 40 12.80 8.24 14.49
N ASN A 41 12.37 9.48 14.64
CA ASN A 41 13.04 10.64 14.07
C ASN A 41 13.81 11.38 15.16
N THR A 42 15.13 11.44 15.02
CA THR A 42 16.02 12.14 15.96
C THR A 42 16.41 13.54 15.45
N GLY A 43 15.67 14.08 14.48
CA GLY A 43 15.97 15.33 13.76
C GLY A 43 17.07 15.17 12.71
N ALA A 44 18.21 14.58 13.08
CA ALA A 44 19.34 14.35 12.19
C ALA A 44 19.15 13.14 11.24
N ARG A 45 18.36 12.15 11.66
CA ARG A 45 18.09 10.93 10.89
C ARG A 45 16.77 10.30 11.29
N GLN A 46 16.23 9.47 10.39
CA GLN A 46 15.13 8.57 10.68
C GLN A 46 15.65 7.14 10.81
N ILE A 47 15.23 6.47 11.86
CA ILE A 47 15.42 5.04 12.07
C ILE A 47 14.07 4.38 11.87
N ARG A 48 14.03 3.35 11.02
CA ARG A 48 12.83 2.58 10.70
C ARG A 48 13.04 1.15 11.12
N THR A 49 12.16 0.64 11.96
CA THR A 49 12.23 -0.74 12.47
C THR A 49 10.89 -1.43 12.31
N PRO A 50 10.85 -2.69 11.85
CA PRO A 50 9.61 -3.46 11.83
C PRO A 50 8.96 -3.47 13.21
N ALA A 51 7.65 -3.18 13.27
CA ALA A 51 6.87 -3.08 14.51
C ALA A 51 5.74 -4.11 14.60
N GLY A 52 5.72 -5.08 13.68
CA GLY A 52 4.69 -6.11 13.59
C GLY A 52 3.79 -5.91 12.39
N GLY A 53 2.54 -6.37 12.50
CA GLY A 53 1.56 -6.22 11.45
C GLY A 53 0.18 -6.69 11.88
N LEU A 54 -0.82 -6.30 11.08
CA LEU A 54 -2.22 -6.65 11.28
C LEU A 54 -2.71 -7.41 10.05
N GLN A 55 -3.19 -8.64 10.26
CA GLN A 55 -3.90 -9.39 9.23
C GLN A 55 -5.40 -9.23 9.42
N VAL A 56 -6.07 -8.78 8.36
CA VAL A 56 -7.50 -8.55 8.32
C VAL A 56 -8.11 -9.49 7.28
N PRO A 57 -8.59 -10.67 7.70
CA PRO A 57 -9.30 -11.56 6.79
C PRO A 57 -10.67 -10.99 6.43
N LEU A 58 -11.13 -11.21 5.21
CA LEU A 58 -12.50 -10.91 4.80
C LEU A 58 -13.39 -12.11 5.16
N THR A 59 -14.32 -11.89 6.09
CA THR A 59 -15.26 -12.91 6.56
C THR A 59 -16.70 -12.44 6.34
N ALA A 60 -17.65 -13.36 6.40
CA ALA A 60 -19.08 -13.02 6.31
C ALA A 60 -19.53 -12.06 7.43
N GLU A 61 -18.81 -12.03 8.54
CA GLU A 61 -19.14 -11.19 9.70
C GLU A 61 -18.67 -9.74 9.52
N ASN A 62 -17.55 -9.51 8.83
CA ASN A 62 -16.97 -8.18 8.68
C ASN A 62 -17.16 -7.54 7.29
N VAL A 63 -17.65 -8.31 6.32
CA VAL A 63 -17.80 -7.83 4.93
C VAL A 63 -18.68 -6.58 4.80
N LEU A 64 -19.70 -6.45 5.65
CA LEU A 64 -20.59 -5.28 5.70
C LEU A 64 -20.20 -4.24 6.75
N THR A 65 -19.12 -4.46 7.51
CA THR A 65 -18.65 -3.50 8.51
C THR A 65 -18.21 -2.22 7.82
N GLY A 66 -18.80 -1.09 8.23
CA GLY A 66 -18.43 0.24 7.77
C GLY A 66 -17.28 0.83 8.59
N PHE A 67 -16.44 1.62 7.95
CA PHE A 67 -15.37 2.39 8.57
C PHE A 67 -15.24 3.76 7.90
N PRO A 68 -14.74 4.80 8.61
CA PRO A 68 -14.51 6.10 8.01
C PRO A 68 -13.36 6.04 7.00
N LEU A 69 -13.55 6.66 5.84
CA LEU A 69 -12.47 6.93 4.91
C LEU A 69 -11.71 8.15 5.39
N VAL A 70 -10.41 7.98 5.61
CA VAL A 70 -9.52 9.03 6.10
C VAL A 70 -8.56 9.41 4.99
N ASP A 71 -8.43 10.71 4.75
CA ASP A 71 -7.43 11.26 3.84
C ASP A 71 -6.01 11.00 4.39
N PRO A 72 -5.10 10.40 3.61
CA PRO A 72 -3.77 10.04 4.10
C PRO A 72 -2.86 11.25 4.35
N ASP A 73 -3.12 12.40 3.73
CA ASP A 73 -2.30 13.61 3.83
C ASP A 73 -2.80 14.53 4.95
N THR A 74 -4.12 14.64 5.12
CA THR A 74 -4.72 15.55 6.12
C THR A 74 -5.19 14.86 7.40
N GLY A 75 -5.46 13.55 7.35
CA GLY A 75 -6.07 12.81 8.46
C GLY A 75 -7.56 13.10 8.65
N GLU A 76 -8.17 13.89 7.76
CA GLU A 76 -9.59 14.23 7.85
C GLU A 76 -10.46 13.11 7.28
N THR A 77 -11.66 12.96 7.83
CA THR A 77 -12.63 11.98 7.30
C THR A 77 -13.27 12.53 6.03
N THR A 78 -13.07 11.84 4.91
CA THR A 78 -13.60 12.21 3.59
C THR A 78 -14.87 11.45 3.23
N GLY A 79 -15.20 10.40 3.97
CA GLY A 79 -16.41 9.62 3.76
C GLY A 79 -16.44 8.35 4.61
N SER A 80 -17.11 7.32 4.11
CA SER A 80 -17.18 6.00 4.73
C SER A 80 -17.16 4.92 3.67
N ALA A 81 -16.54 3.78 3.97
CA ALA A 81 -16.56 2.60 3.12
C ALA A 81 -16.83 1.34 3.95
N THR A 82 -17.24 0.27 3.28
CA THR A 82 -17.29 -1.07 3.85
C THR A 82 -16.14 -1.93 3.36
N TYR A 83 -15.88 -3.04 4.04
CA TYR A 83 -14.84 -3.99 3.64
C TYR A 83 -15.12 -4.53 2.24
N ALA A 84 -16.38 -4.85 1.92
CA ALA A 84 -16.78 -5.24 0.57
C ALA A 84 -16.38 -4.23 -0.51
N GLN A 85 -16.57 -2.94 -0.24
CA GLN A 85 -16.25 -1.86 -1.18
C GLN A 85 -14.75 -1.75 -1.43
N VAL A 86 -13.90 -1.99 -0.43
CA VAL A 86 -12.44 -2.02 -0.61
C VAL A 86 -12.04 -3.07 -1.65
N TYR A 87 -12.57 -4.30 -1.54
CA TYR A 87 -12.27 -5.36 -2.50
C TYR A 87 -12.84 -5.07 -3.88
N GLN A 88 -14.03 -4.49 -3.96
CA GLN A 88 -14.59 -4.05 -5.23
C GLN A 88 -13.67 -3.01 -5.90
N LEU A 89 -13.16 -2.03 -5.15
CA LEU A 89 -12.24 -1.02 -5.65
C LEU A 89 -10.92 -1.62 -6.12
N LEU A 90 -10.32 -2.53 -5.34
CA LEU A 90 -9.08 -3.22 -5.73
C LEU A 90 -9.26 -4.02 -7.02
N HIS A 91 -10.39 -4.72 -7.16
CA HIS A 91 -10.73 -5.45 -8.37
C HIS A 91 -10.89 -4.51 -9.57
N SER A 92 -11.64 -3.41 -9.41
CA SER A 92 -11.82 -2.41 -10.47
C SER A 92 -10.49 -1.77 -10.88
N LEU A 93 -9.62 -1.44 -9.92
CA LEU A 93 -8.30 -0.88 -10.17
C LEU A 93 -7.41 -1.86 -10.96
N TYR A 94 -7.47 -3.14 -10.63
CA TYR A 94 -6.77 -4.19 -11.37
C TYR A 94 -7.25 -4.24 -12.83
N MET A 95 -8.56 -4.33 -13.06
CA MET A 95 -9.12 -4.41 -14.42
C MET A 95 -8.76 -3.16 -15.25
N HIS A 96 -8.81 -1.97 -14.63
CA HIS A 96 -8.42 -0.73 -15.28
C HIS A 96 -6.93 -0.72 -15.68
N SER A 97 -6.05 -1.10 -14.76
CA SER A 97 -4.60 -1.15 -14.98
C SER A 97 -4.21 -2.22 -16.01
N ALA A 98 -4.87 -3.38 -15.98
CA ALA A 98 -4.66 -4.47 -16.93
C ALA A 98 -5.06 -4.03 -18.35
N ALA A 99 -6.22 -3.39 -18.52
CA ALA A 99 -6.66 -2.87 -19.81
C ALA A 99 -5.66 -1.84 -20.38
N GLN A 100 -5.10 -0.95 -19.55
CA GLN A 100 -4.07 -0.01 -19.99
C GLN A 100 -2.77 -0.69 -20.42
N ARG A 101 -2.33 -1.73 -19.71
CA ARG A 101 -1.15 -2.52 -20.08
C ARG A 101 -1.35 -3.19 -21.44
N ASP A 102 -2.50 -3.82 -21.62
CA ASP A 102 -2.80 -4.58 -22.83
C ASP A 102 -2.96 -3.64 -24.04
N ALA A 103 -3.56 -2.46 -23.85
CA ALA A 103 -3.63 -1.41 -24.87
C ALA A 103 -2.24 -0.90 -25.29
N LYS A 104 -1.32 -0.70 -24.34
CA LYS A 104 0.08 -0.32 -24.65
C LYS A 104 0.81 -1.43 -25.42
N ALA A 105 0.58 -2.68 -25.07
CA ALA A 105 1.19 -3.82 -25.77
C ALA A 105 0.71 -3.91 -27.22
N LEU A 106 -0.57 -3.63 -27.47
CA LEU A 106 -1.13 -3.59 -28.83
C LEU A 106 -0.52 -2.45 -29.66
N GLN A 107 -0.45 -1.24 -29.09
CA GLN A 107 0.15 -0.07 -29.76
C GLN A 107 1.64 -0.29 -30.10
N ALA A 108 2.40 -0.99 -29.25
CA ALA A 108 3.80 -1.31 -29.50
C ALA A 108 3.99 -2.33 -30.64
N GLN A 109 2.96 -3.10 -30.99
CA GLN A 109 2.99 -4.06 -32.10
C GLN A 109 2.58 -3.41 -33.44
N GLU A 110 1.83 -2.31 -33.41
CA GLU A 110 1.35 -1.58 -34.60
C GLU A 110 2.38 -0.58 -35.17
N GLN A 111 3.55 -0.44 -34.54
CA GLN A 111 4.62 0.44 -35.02
C GLN A 111 5.86 -0.38 -35.46
N PRO A 112 5.81 -1.11 -36.60
CA PRO A 112 7.00 -1.70 -37.19
C PRO A 112 7.75 -0.65 -38.03
N ASP A 113 9.01 -0.43 -37.69
CA ASP A 113 10.13 0.04 -38.54
C ASP A 113 9.79 0.99 -39.71
N THR A 114 9.71 2.31 -39.46
CA THR A 114 10.09 3.31 -40.46
C THR A 114 11.47 3.88 -40.13
N GLU A 115 12.50 3.04 -40.20
CA GLU A 115 13.90 3.48 -40.29
C GLU A 115 14.80 2.34 -40.80
N THR A 116 14.53 1.82 -41.99
CA THR A 116 15.55 1.12 -42.77
C THR A 116 15.32 1.39 -44.26
N GLY A 117 16.16 2.25 -44.84
CA GLY A 117 16.43 2.27 -46.27
C GLY A 117 15.99 3.51 -47.05
N ALA A 118 16.86 4.52 -47.12
CA ALA A 118 17.14 5.39 -48.27
C ALA A 118 18.27 6.33 -47.82
N GLU A 119 19.40 6.52 -48.47
CA GLU A 119 20.00 6.09 -49.74
C GLU A 119 21.52 6.29 -49.58
#